data_AF-A0A8J3E2G9-F1
#
_entry.id   AF-A0A8J3E2G9-F1
#
_cell.length_a   1.000
_cell.length_b   1.000
_cell.length_c   1.000
_cell.angle_alpha   90.00
_cell.angle_beta   90.00
_cell.angle_gamma   90.00
#
_symmetry.space_group_name_H-M   'P 1'
#
loop_
_entity.id
_entity.type
_entity.pdbx_description
1 polymer ?
#
loop_
_entity_poly.entity_id
_entity_poly.type
_entity_poly.pdbx_seq_one_letter_code
_entity_poly.pdbx_strand_id
1 'polypeptide(L)'
;MVRAATEALAAPLSAEDQTVQSMPDASPTKWHRAHTTWFFETFVLRPHAPAYRPFDERFFYLFNSYYEAIGPRHDRPARGLITRPGIAEIAAYRAHVDEAMAVLLDDPSPALAALVELGLHHEQQHQELLLTDIKHAFGANPFAPVYVPQPARDAASAPKLGWIDLPVGIRQIGHDGEGFAFDNEGPAHQVLITRGRIADRPVSVGEYLEFMADDGYTTASLWLSEGWATAQAQGWQAPTYWERHDGRWQVRTLHGLLDLEPAEPVCHVSFFEAAAYAVWAGKRLPTEFEWEIAARYHGGAAGWIDQVRPHPRPLVAGFHQDVWEWTGSAYLPYPGFRPPAGAIGEYNGKFMINQMVLRGRSCATPPGHERLTYRNFFPTSARWQFSGFRLAEDL
;
A
#
# COMPACT_ATOMS: atom_id res chain seq x y z
N MET A 1 -13.94 -1.79 15.88
CA MET A 1 -13.85 -0.83 14.75
C MET A 1 -13.04 -1.40 13.58
N VAL A 2 -11.75 -1.72 13.75
CA VAL A 2 -10.89 -2.24 12.66
C VAL A 2 -11.48 -3.48 11.97
N ARG A 3 -11.91 -4.50 12.72
CA ARG A 3 -12.53 -5.73 12.17
C ARG A 3 -13.77 -5.47 11.30
N ALA A 4 -14.58 -4.50 11.71
CA ALA A 4 -15.79 -4.11 10.97
C ALA A 4 -15.48 -3.37 9.67
N ALA A 5 -14.37 -2.62 9.60
CA ALA A 5 -13.95 -1.94 8.38
C ALA A 5 -13.63 -2.94 7.25
N THR A 6 -13.00 -4.08 7.58
CA THR A 6 -12.78 -5.18 6.62
C THR A 6 -14.09 -5.70 6.02
N GLU A 7 -15.12 -5.89 6.85
CA GLU A 7 -16.44 -6.34 6.38
C GLU A 7 -17.15 -5.27 5.56
N ALA A 8 -17.02 -3.99 5.95
CA ALA A 8 -17.58 -2.88 5.18
C ALA A 8 -16.95 -2.77 3.78
N LEU A 9 -15.64 -3.04 3.65
CA LEU A 9 -14.95 -3.09 2.36
C LEU A 9 -15.32 -4.33 1.53
N ALA A 10 -15.69 -5.43 2.16
CA ALA A 10 -16.12 -6.63 1.45
C ALA A 10 -17.60 -6.60 1.06
N ALA A 11 -18.43 -5.80 1.74
CA ALA A 11 -19.88 -5.78 1.58
C ALA A 11 -20.38 -5.49 0.16
N PRO A 12 -19.74 -4.62 -0.66
CA PRO A 12 -20.20 -4.37 -2.03
C PRO A 12 -19.92 -5.53 -3.01
N LEU A 13 -19.18 -6.57 -2.58
CA LEU A 13 -18.67 -7.62 -3.47
C LEU A 13 -19.50 -8.89 -3.40
N SER A 14 -19.80 -9.46 -4.58
CA SER A 14 -20.45 -10.76 -4.71
C SER A 14 -19.53 -11.92 -4.23
N ALA A 15 -20.07 -13.13 -4.16
CA ALA A 15 -19.26 -14.30 -3.80
C ALA A 15 -18.19 -14.62 -4.86
N GLU A 16 -18.51 -14.34 -6.12
CA GLU A 16 -17.67 -14.49 -7.30
C GLU A 16 -16.49 -13.51 -7.22
N ASP A 17 -16.78 -12.23 -6.97
CA ASP A 17 -15.78 -11.16 -6.83
C ASP A 17 -14.81 -11.46 -5.67
N GLN A 18 -15.30 -12.04 -4.58
CA GLN A 18 -14.45 -12.34 -3.43
C GLN A 18 -13.58 -13.60 -3.60
N THR A 19 -13.72 -14.33 -4.72
CA THR A 19 -12.99 -15.59 -4.98
C THR A 19 -11.88 -15.45 -6.02
N VAL A 20 -11.94 -14.42 -6.88
CA VAL A 20 -10.98 -14.26 -7.98
C VAL A 20 -9.58 -13.88 -7.49
N GLN A 21 -8.56 -14.40 -8.18
CA GLN A 21 -7.17 -13.95 -8.08
C GLN A 21 -6.72 -13.52 -9.47
N SER A 22 -6.56 -12.23 -9.68
CA SER A 22 -6.30 -11.63 -11.00
C SER A 22 -4.82 -11.63 -11.40
N MET A 23 -3.91 -11.85 -10.44
CA MET A 23 -2.48 -12.09 -10.65
C MET A 23 -1.85 -12.74 -9.40
N PRO A 24 -0.64 -13.32 -9.49
CA PRO A 24 0.02 -13.95 -8.33
C PRO A 24 0.21 -13.03 -7.13
N ASP A 25 0.34 -11.72 -7.37
CA ASP A 25 0.54 -10.75 -6.31
C ASP A 25 -0.73 -10.37 -5.55
N ALA A 26 -1.87 -10.41 -6.22
CA ALA A 26 -3.18 -10.17 -5.63
C ALA A 26 -3.66 -11.43 -4.88
N SER A 27 -4.53 -11.26 -3.88
CA SER A 27 -5.24 -12.35 -3.22
C SER A 27 -6.76 -12.11 -3.26
N PRO A 28 -7.58 -13.19 -3.24
CA PRO A 28 -9.03 -13.03 -3.20
C PRO A 28 -9.50 -12.27 -1.95
N THR A 29 -10.52 -11.42 -2.04
CA THR A 29 -11.07 -10.71 -0.88
C THR A 29 -11.43 -11.65 0.26
N LYS A 30 -12.02 -12.82 -0.04
CA LYS A 30 -12.35 -13.80 1.01
C LYS A 30 -11.10 -14.36 1.68
N TRP A 31 -9.98 -14.46 0.96
CA TRP A 31 -8.70 -14.84 1.55
C TRP A 31 -8.18 -13.74 2.48
N HIS A 32 -8.26 -12.45 2.14
CA HIS A 32 -7.89 -11.36 3.08
C HIS A 32 -8.72 -11.42 4.36
N ARG A 33 -10.05 -11.56 4.24
CA ARG A 33 -10.98 -11.68 5.38
C ARG A 33 -10.63 -12.84 6.30
N ALA A 34 -10.28 -13.99 5.73
CA ALA A 34 -9.90 -15.17 6.50
C ALA A 34 -8.47 -15.08 7.04
N HIS A 35 -7.52 -14.53 6.29
CA HIS A 35 -6.13 -14.40 6.70
C HIS A 35 -5.93 -13.49 7.90
N THR A 36 -6.60 -12.34 7.94
CA THR A 36 -6.51 -11.45 9.11
C THR A 36 -7.11 -12.09 10.35
N THR A 37 -8.10 -12.96 10.18
CA THR A 37 -8.70 -13.77 11.25
C THR A 37 -7.76 -14.88 11.71
N TRP A 38 -7.11 -15.54 10.76
CA TRP A 38 -6.08 -16.55 11.01
C TRP A 38 -4.91 -16.00 11.83
N PHE A 39 -4.54 -14.73 11.64
CA PHE A 39 -3.52 -14.08 12.48
C PHE A 39 -3.91 -14.12 13.96
N PHE A 40 -5.12 -13.67 14.31
CA PHE A 40 -5.61 -13.67 15.69
C PHE A 40 -5.78 -15.11 16.22
N GLU A 41 -6.35 -16.01 15.42
CA GLU A 41 -6.48 -17.42 15.82
C GLU A 41 -5.12 -18.05 16.15
N THR A 42 -4.13 -17.82 15.29
CA THR A 42 -2.82 -18.49 15.34
C THR A 42 -1.89 -17.91 16.40
N PHE A 43 -1.73 -16.59 16.40
CA PHE A 43 -0.75 -15.94 17.27
C PHE A 43 -1.34 -15.56 18.63
N VAL A 44 -2.66 -15.38 18.73
CA VAL A 44 -3.31 -14.88 19.95
C VAL A 44 -4.11 -15.98 20.65
N LEU A 45 -5.15 -16.53 20.00
CA LEU A 45 -6.07 -17.44 20.67
C LEU A 45 -5.45 -18.79 20.99
N ARG A 46 -4.82 -19.46 20.01
CA ARG A 46 -4.21 -20.78 20.22
C ARG A 46 -3.16 -20.78 21.36
N PRO A 47 -2.25 -19.80 21.49
CA PRO A 47 -1.24 -19.82 22.55
C PRO A 47 -1.74 -19.29 23.91
N HIS A 48 -2.76 -18.43 23.93
CA HIS A 48 -3.14 -17.68 25.14
C HIS A 48 -4.54 -17.98 25.69
N ALA A 49 -5.37 -18.74 24.98
CA ALA A 49 -6.67 -19.19 25.45
C ALA A 49 -6.72 -20.73 25.55
N PRO A 50 -6.41 -21.33 26.72
CA PRO A 50 -6.26 -22.79 26.86
C PRO A 50 -7.51 -23.62 26.50
N ALA A 51 -8.70 -23.03 26.61
CA ALA A 51 -9.96 -23.68 26.27
C ALA A 51 -10.38 -23.46 24.81
N TYR A 52 -9.61 -22.68 24.04
CA TYR A 52 -9.94 -22.34 22.67
C TYR A 52 -9.92 -23.57 21.76
N ARG A 53 -10.92 -23.65 20.88
CA ARG A 53 -10.99 -24.66 19.83
C ARG A 53 -10.92 -23.96 18.48
N PRO A 54 -9.99 -24.35 17.61
CA PRO A 54 -9.93 -23.82 16.25
C PRO A 54 -11.26 -24.00 15.52
N PHE A 55 -11.60 -23.03 14.68
CA PHE A 55 -12.83 -23.10 13.88
C PHE A 55 -12.80 -24.30 12.93
N ASP A 56 -11.68 -24.48 12.22
CA ASP A 56 -11.38 -25.62 11.36
C ASP A 56 -9.87 -25.78 11.24
N GLU A 57 -9.34 -26.97 11.53
CA GLU A 57 -7.88 -27.19 11.49
C GLU A 57 -7.27 -27.02 10.09
N ARG A 58 -8.06 -27.16 9.03
CA ARG A 58 -7.60 -26.95 7.65
C ARG A 58 -7.32 -25.47 7.36
N PHE A 59 -7.96 -24.55 8.08
CA PHE A 59 -7.81 -23.11 7.86
C PHE A 59 -6.40 -22.63 8.21
N PHE A 60 -5.73 -23.33 9.12
CA PHE A 60 -4.32 -23.08 9.44
C PHE A 60 -3.42 -23.15 8.19
N TYR A 61 -3.59 -24.20 7.37
CA TYR A 61 -2.86 -24.38 6.12
C TYR A 61 -3.29 -23.39 5.03
N LEU A 62 -4.61 -23.17 4.88
CA LEU A 62 -5.15 -22.34 3.79
C LEU A 62 -4.83 -20.85 3.93
N PHE A 63 -4.75 -20.36 5.17
CA PHE A 63 -4.65 -18.94 5.46
C PHE A 63 -3.33 -18.51 6.07
N ASN A 64 -2.34 -19.39 6.23
CA ASN A 64 -0.96 -18.94 6.43
C ASN A 64 -0.45 -18.19 5.20
N SER A 65 0.07 -16.99 5.38
CA SER A 65 0.60 -16.15 4.29
C SER A 65 1.98 -16.59 3.86
N TYR A 66 2.93 -16.56 4.79
CA TYR A 66 4.37 -16.76 4.54
C TYR A 66 5.14 -17.17 5.81
N TYR A 67 4.50 -17.48 6.93
CA TYR A 67 5.20 -17.80 8.17
C TYR A 67 5.71 -19.24 8.13
N GLU A 68 6.97 -19.42 7.75
CA GLU A 68 7.57 -20.74 7.55
C GLU A 68 7.80 -21.45 8.90
N ALA A 69 8.13 -20.71 9.95
CA ALA A 69 8.26 -21.25 11.31
C ALA A 69 6.93 -21.77 11.89
N ILE A 70 5.79 -21.35 11.33
CA ILE A 70 4.46 -21.75 11.78
C ILE A 70 4.01 -23.05 11.12
N GLY A 71 4.32 -23.25 9.84
CA GLY A 71 4.04 -24.52 9.16
C GLY A 71 3.73 -24.37 7.68
N PRO A 72 3.33 -25.46 7.02
CA PRO A 72 3.04 -25.47 5.58
C PRO A 72 1.86 -24.55 5.26
N ARG A 73 1.82 -24.07 4.01
CA ARG A 73 0.79 -23.17 3.50
C ARG A 73 0.36 -23.55 2.10
N HIS A 74 -0.85 -23.15 1.74
CA HIS A 74 -1.30 -23.18 0.35
C HIS A 74 -0.46 -22.22 -0.52
N ASP A 75 -0.28 -22.59 -1.79
CA ASP A 75 0.52 -21.81 -2.73
C ASP A 75 -0.13 -20.46 -3.03
N ARG A 76 0.63 -19.37 -2.83
CA ARG A 76 0.17 -17.99 -3.05
C ARG A 76 -0.43 -17.78 -4.45
N PRO A 77 0.20 -18.23 -5.56
CA PRO A 77 -0.36 -18.06 -6.90
C PRO A 77 -1.65 -18.85 -7.17
N ALA A 78 -2.01 -19.78 -6.27
CA ALA A 78 -3.15 -20.68 -6.42
C ALA A 78 -4.29 -20.38 -5.44
N ARG A 79 -4.26 -19.24 -4.72
CA ARG A 79 -5.31 -18.85 -3.77
C ARG A 79 -6.68 -18.69 -4.44
N GLY A 80 -6.72 -18.21 -5.68
CA GLY A 80 -7.95 -18.06 -6.47
C GLY A 80 -8.59 -19.38 -6.93
N LEU A 81 -7.89 -20.52 -6.81
CA LEU A 81 -8.44 -21.84 -7.13
C LEU A 81 -9.27 -22.43 -5.98
N ILE A 82 -9.21 -21.82 -4.80
CA ILE A 82 -9.84 -22.31 -3.58
C ILE A 82 -11.28 -21.79 -3.52
N THR A 83 -12.23 -22.55 -4.07
CA THR A 83 -13.65 -22.19 -4.06
C THR A 83 -14.30 -22.36 -2.67
N ARG A 84 -13.74 -23.20 -1.80
CA ARG A 84 -14.17 -23.43 -0.41
C ARG A 84 -13.00 -23.26 0.57
N PRO A 85 -13.19 -22.61 1.73
CA PRO A 85 -14.46 -22.15 2.30
C PRO A 85 -15.10 -20.98 1.54
N GLY A 86 -16.44 -20.92 1.58
CA GLY A 86 -17.23 -19.87 0.94
C GLY A 86 -17.34 -18.60 1.79
N ILE A 87 -17.88 -17.51 1.25
CA ILE A 87 -17.93 -16.21 1.94
C ILE A 87 -18.73 -16.23 3.26
N ALA A 88 -19.77 -17.07 3.36
CA ALA A 88 -20.58 -17.22 4.57
C ALA A 88 -19.84 -18.01 5.67
N GLU A 89 -19.08 -19.05 5.28
CA GLU A 89 -18.24 -19.83 6.18
C GLU A 89 -17.08 -18.98 6.71
N ILE A 90 -16.51 -18.11 5.87
CA ILE A 90 -15.50 -17.13 6.29
C ILE A 90 -16.10 -16.07 7.22
N ALA A 91 -17.35 -15.65 7.01
CA ALA A 91 -18.04 -14.77 7.95
C ALA A 91 -18.25 -15.45 9.31
N ALA A 92 -18.65 -16.73 9.33
CA ALA A 92 -18.77 -17.51 10.56
C ALA A 92 -17.42 -17.69 11.27
N TYR A 93 -16.34 -17.92 10.52
CA TYR A 93 -14.99 -17.99 11.06
C TYR A 93 -14.56 -16.68 11.74
N ARG A 94 -14.84 -15.54 11.08
CA ARG A 94 -14.59 -14.21 11.64
C ARG A 94 -15.33 -14.01 12.96
N ALA A 95 -16.63 -14.32 12.99
CA ALA A 95 -17.44 -14.19 14.19
C ALA A 95 -16.93 -15.09 15.34
N HIS A 96 -16.59 -16.35 15.05
CA HIS A 96 -16.03 -17.29 16.04
C HIS A 96 -14.75 -16.76 16.70
N VAL A 97 -13.82 -16.23 15.90
CA VAL A 97 -12.58 -15.65 16.42
C VAL A 97 -12.85 -14.33 17.16
N ASP A 98 -13.74 -13.48 16.67
CA ASP A 98 -14.08 -12.21 17.32
C ASP A 98 -14.73 -12.46 18.70
N GLU A 99 -15.61 -13.44 18.84
CA GLU A 99 -16.22 -13.84 20.11
C GLU A 99 -15.17 -14.35 21.12
N ALA A 100 -14.25 -15.21 20.68
CA ALA A 100 -13.18 -15.71 21.54
C ALA A 100 -12.18 -14.61 21.93
N MET A 101 -11.87 -13.70 21.01
CA MET A 101 -11.03 -12.52 21.28
C MET A 101 -11.68 -11.61 22.31
N ALA A 102 -12.99 -11.38 22.24
CA ALA A 102 -13.70 -10.55 23.23
C ALA A 102 -13.57 -11.10 24.65
N VAL A 103 -13.63 -12.43 24.82
CA VAL A 103 -13.40 -13.08 26.13
C VAL A 103 -11.97 -12.92 26.59
N LEU A 104 -10.99 -13.13 25.70
CA LEU A 104 -9.56 -13.06 26.05
C LEU A 104 -9.11 -11.62 26.40
N LEU A 105 -9.79 -10.61 25.83
CA LEU A 105 -9.46 -9.19 26.00
C LEU A 105 -10.12 -8.52 27.22
N ASP A 106 -10.79 -9.27 28.09
CA ASP A 106 -11.37 -8.73 29.34
C ASP A 106 -10.28 -8.24 30.32
N ASP A 107 -9.14 -8.94 30.40
CA ASP A 107 -7.97 -8.54 31.20
C ASP A 107 -6.65 -8.97 30.52
N PRO A 108 -6.24 -8.29 29.43
CA PRO A 108 -5.07 -8.70 28.66
C PRO A 108 -3.78 -8.24 29.34
N SER A 109 -2.79 -9.14 29.42
CA SER A 109 -1.42 -8.73 29.78
C SER A 109 -0.87 -7.70 28.78
N PRO A 110 0.06 -6.81 29.17
CA PRO A 110 0.64 -5.82 28.25
C PRO A 110 1.25 -6.44 26.98
N ALA A 111 1.91 -7.60 27.10
CA ALA A 111 2.49 -8.30 25.95
C ALA A 111 1.41 -8.82 24.99
N LEU A 112 0.28 -9.31 25.52
CA LEU A 112 -0.86 -9.75 24.72
C LEU A 112 -1.52 -8.56 24.01
N ALA A 113 -1.69 -7.44 24.71
CA ALA A 113 -2.23 -6.22 24.13
C ALA A 113 -1.38 -5.71 22.95
N ALA A 114 -0.05 -5.70 23.09
CA ALA A 114 0.87 -5.31 22.02
C ALA A 114 0.79 -6.27 20.80
N LEU A 115 0.64 -7.57 21.04
CA LEU A 115 0.45 -8.55 19.96
C LEU A 115 -0.87 -8.36 19.21
N VAL A 116 -1.94 -8.04 19.96
CA VAL A 116 -3.25 -7.72 19.37
C VAL A 116 -3.18 -6.42 18.57
N GLU A 117 -2.49 -5.40 19.08
CA GLU A 117 -2.24 -4.15 18.35
C GLU A 117 -1.51 -4.41 17.03
N LEU A 118 -0.46 -5.25 17.02
CA LEU A 118 0.18 -5.71 15.79
C LEU A 118 -0.81 -6.38 14.83
N GLY A 119 -1.67 -7.27 15.33
CA GLY A 119 -2.70 -7.93 14.52
C GLY A 119 -3.72 -6.96 13.91
N LEU A 120 -4.06 -5.89 14.63
CA LEU A 120 -4.97 -4.85 14.13
C LEU A 120 -4.29 -4.00 13.04
N HIS A 121 -3.02 -3.63 13.20
CA HIS A 121 -2.25 -2.95 12.16
C HIS A 121 -2.02 -3.85 10.93
N HIS A 122 -1.80 -5.15 11.13
CA HIS A 122 -1.76 -6.14 10.06
C HIS A 122 -3.09 -6.20 9.28
N GLU A 123 -4.23 -6.18 9.97
CA GLU A 123 -5.54 -6.15 9.31
C GLU A 123 -5.75 -4.85 8.51
N GLN A 124 -5.27 -3.71 9.01
CA GLN A 124 -5.30 -2.45 8.26
C GLN A 124 -4.46 -2.49 6.97
N GLN A 125 -3.30 -3.15 6.97
CA GLN A 125 -2.55 -3.41 5.72
C GLN A 125 -3.40 -4.23 4.73
N HIS A 126 -4.07 -5.27 5.23
CA HIS A 126 -4.95 -6.10 4.41
C HIS A 126 -6.23 -5.39 3.94
N GLN A 127 -6.68 -4.35 4.62
CA GLN A 127 -7.80 -3.50 4.16
C GLN A 127 -7.42 -2.69 2.93
N GLU A 128 -6.20 -2.14 2.90
CA GLU A 128 -5.67 -1.47 1.71
C GLU A 128 -5.45 -2.47 0.57
N LEU A 129 -4.86 -3.63 0.85
CA LEU A 129 -4.64 -4.68 -0.15
C LEU A 129 -5.96 -5.19 -0.76
N LEU A 130 -7.01 -5.34 0.05
CA LEU A 130 -8.34 -5.72 -0.43
C LEU A 130 -8.80 -4.79 -1.55
N LEU A 131 -8.63 -3.47 -1.37
CA LEU A 131 -9.00 -2.46 -2.37
C LEU A 131 -8.10 -2.50 -3.61
N THR A 132 -6.78 -2.68 -3.45
CA THR A 132 -5.88 -2.77 -4.62
C THR A 132 -6.15 -4.03 -5.44
N ASP A 133 -6.44 -5.14 -4.76
CA ASP A 133 -6.56 -6.45 -5.39
C ASP A 133 -7.90 -6.59 -6.11
N ILE A 134 -8.99 -6.08 -5.51
CA ILE A 134 -10.29 -6.03 -6.19
C ILE A 134 -10.28 -5.02 -7.34
N LYS A 135 -9.57 -3.89 -7.21
CA LYS A 135 -9.38 -2.95 -8.33
C LYS A 135 -8.66 -3.62 -9.50
N HIS A 136 -7.63 -4.43 -9.23
CA HIS A 136 -6.94 -5.18 -10.28
C HIS A 136 -7.87 -6.19 -10.97
N ALA A 137 -8.68 -6.92 -10.20
CA ALA A 137 -9.66 -7.85 -10.76
C ALA A 137 -10.73 -7.15 -11.61
N PHE A 138 -11.28 -6.02 -11.15
CA PHE A 138 -12.28 -5.26 -11.90
C PHE A 138 -11.67 -4.55 -13.11
N GLY A 139 -10.41 -4.12 -13.01
CA GLY A 139 -9.64 -3.56 -14.11
C GLY A 139 -9.41 -4.55 -15.25
N ALA A 140 -9.25 -5.84 -14.93
CA ALA A 140 -9.12 -6.92 -15.93
C ALA A 140 -10.47 -7.35 -16.55
N ASN A 141 -11.59 -6.97 -15.94
CA ASN A 141 -12.92 -7.33 -16.44
C ASN A 141 -13.36 -6.37 -17.57
N PRO A 142 -13.74 -6.87 -18.75
CA PRO A 142 -14.06 -6.03 -19.90
C PRO A 142 -15.22 -5.06 -19.64
N PHE A 143 -16.13 -5.38 -18.72
CA PHE A 143 -17.30 -4.56 -18.41
C PHE A 143 -17.04 -3.44 -17.38
N ALA A 144 -15.81 -3.29 -16.88
CA ALA A 144 -15.46 -2.32 -15.84
C ALA A 144 -16.47 -2.28 -14.67
N PRO A 145 -16.64 -3.38 -13.91
CA PRO A 145 -17.59 -3.43 -12.81
C PRO A 145 -17.38 -2.29 -11.81
N VAL A 146 -18.49 -1.75 -11.30
CA VAL A 146 -18.48 -0.66 -10.33
C VAL A 146 -18.52 -1.26 -8.93
N TYR A 147 -17.48 -1.05 -8.13
CA TYR A 147 -17.43 -1.46 -6.73
C TYR A 147 -18.30 -0.56 -5.86
N VAL A 148 -18.24 0.75 -6.08
CA VAL A 148 -19.13 1.72 -5.44
C VAL A 148 -19.37 2.90 -6.38
N PRO A 149 -20.60 3.44 -6.49
CA PRO A 149 -20.88 4.57 -7.37
C PRO A 149 -19.95 5.76 -7.13
N GLN A 150 -19.63 6.51 -8.19
CA GLN A 150 -18.84 7.73 -8.07
C GLN A 150 -19.64 8.80 -7.31
N PRO A 151 -19.08 9.43 -6.27
CA PRO A 151 -19.69 10.63 -5.71
C PRO A 151 -19.57 11.79 -6.72
N ALA A 152 -20.51 12.74 -6.67
CA ALA A 152 -20.40 13.97 -7.45
C ALA A 152 -19.09 14.69 -7.11
N ARG A 153 -18.37 15.16 -8.12
CA ARG A 153 -17.13 15.93 -7.97
C ARG A 153 -17.17 17.17 -8.86
N ASP A 154 -16.70 18.28 -8.32
CA ASP A 154 -16.44 19.48 -9.10
C ASP A 154 -15.10 19.35 -9.81
N ALA A 155 -15.01 19.90 -11.02
CA ALA A 155 -13.75 19.99 -11.74
C ALA A 155 -12.76 20.83 -10.91
N ALA A 156 -11.54 20.33 -10.77
CA ALA A 156 -10.47 20.99 -10.05
C ALA A 156 -9.32 21.35 -11.01
N SER A 157 -8.48 22.29 -10.60
CA SER A 157 -7.19 22.52 -11.25
C SER A 157 -6.09 22.07 -10.32
N ALA A 158 -5.06 21.41 -10.87
CA ALA A 158 -3.88 21.06 -10.10
C ALA A 158 -3.26 22.36 -9.56
N PRO A 159 -3.00 22.48 -8.25
CA PRO A 159 -2.26 23.61 -7.73
C PRO A 159 -0.86 23.65 -8.37
N LYS A 160 -0.27 24.84 -8.51
CA LYS A 160 1.08 24.97 -9.05
C LYS A 160 2.07 24.20 -8.15
N LEU A 161 3.00 23.46 -8.76
CA LEU A 161 4.07 22.77 -8.04
C LEU A 161 4.94 23.79 -7.29
N GLY A 162 5.03 23.66 -5.97
CA GLY A 162 5.95 24.39 -5.12
C GLY A 162 7.11 23.49 -4.65
N TRP A 163 8.04 24.09 -3.92
CA TRP A 163 9.21 23.40 -3.39
C TRP A 163 9.41 23.69 -1.91
N ILE A 164 9.88 22.68 -1.20
CA ILE A 164 10.22 22.70 0.22
C ILE A 164 11.72 22.48 0.34
N ASP A 165 12.44 23.49 0.85
CA ASP A 165 13.87 23.37 1.09
C ASP A 165 14.15 22.41 2.25
N LEU A 166 15.08 21.48 2.04
CA LEU A 166 15.42 20.49 3.05
C LEU A 166 16.34 21.11 4.13
N PRO A 167 16.08 20.84 5.42
CA PRO A 167 16.93 21.35 6.49
C PRO A 167 18.26 20.59 6.52
N VAL A 168 19.29 21.15 5.86
CA VAL A 168 20.65 20.60 5.72
C VAL A 168 21.31 20.26 7.06
N GLY A 169 22.01 19.12 7.10
CA GLY A 169 22.82 18.69 8.24
C GLY A 169 22.46 17.30 8.74
N ILE A 170 22.99 16.94 9.90
CA ILE A 170 22.67 15.67 10.55
C ILE A 170 21.24 15.76 11.12
N ARG A 171 20.41 14.78 10.77
CA ARG A 171 19.01 14.68 11.18
C ARG A 171 18.67 13.29 11.70
N GLN A 172 17.75 13.23 12.66
CA GLN A 172 17.19 11.99 13.18
C GLN A 172 16.06 11.52 12.27
N ILE A 173 16.06 10.23 11.90
CA ILE A 173 14.96 9.56 11.20
C ILE A 173 14.62 8.23 11.89
N GLY A 174 13.44 7.69 11.58
CA GLY A 174 12.92 6.47 12.18
C GLY A 174 12.12 6.71 13.46
N HIS A 175 11.50 5.64 13.96
CA HIS A 175 10.62 5.68 15.12
C HIS A 175 11.43 5.70 16.43
N ASP A 176 11.22 6.74 17.24
CA ASP A 176 11.85 6.99 18.54
C ASP A 176 10.84 7.33 19.66
N GLY A 177 9.54 7.22 19.37
CA GLY A 177 8.46 7.67 20.25
C GLY A 177 7.76 6.55 21.03
N GLU A 178 6.67 6.92 21.70
CA GLU A 178 5.72 5.99 22.28
C GLU A 178 4.63 5.62 21.25
N GLY A 179 4.04 4.43 21.40
CA GLY A 179 2.99 3.92 20.52
C GLY A 179 3.50 2.90 19.49
N PHE A 180 2.57 2.43 18.65
CA PHE A 180 2.88 1.38 17.68
C PHE A 180 3.76 1.89 16.53
N ALA A 181 4.74 1.06 16.16
CA ALA A 181 5.43 1.12 14.88
C ALA A 181 5.79 -0.31 14.45
N PHE A 182 5.90 -0.52 13.14
CA PHE A 182 6.50 -1.76 12.67
C PHE A 182 8.01 -1.78 13.00
N ASP A 183 8.56 -2.97 13.21
CA ASP A 183 9.98 -3.17 13.53
C ASP A 183 10.92 -2.56 12.49
N ASN A 184 10.51 -2.52 11.22
CA ASN A 184 11.28 -1.93 10.13
C ASN A 184 11.38 -0.39 10.18
N GLU A 185 10.58 0.29 11.02
CA GLU A 185 10.59 1.75 11.18
C GLU A 185 11.73 2.20 12.12
N GLY A 186 12.40 1.25 12.80
CA GLY A 186 13.46 1.51 13.76
C GLY A 186 14.71 0.64 13.60
N PRO A 187 15.72 0.82 14.46
CA PRO A 187 15.78 1.89 15.46
C PRO A 187 15.99 3.27 14.81
N ALA A 188 15.57 4.32 15.51
CA ALA A 188 15.87 5.68 15.08
C ALA A 188 17.38 5.93 15.06
N HIS A 189 17.84 6.63 14.03
CA HIS A 189 19.25 6.87 13.79
C HIS A 189 19.48 8.19 13.04
N GLN A 190 20.74 8.55 12.88
CA GLN A 190 21.15 9.79 12.24
C GLN A 190 21.53 9.58 10.78
N VAL A 191 21.10 10.50 9.93
CA VAL A 191 21.44 10.60 8.51
C VAL A 191 21.92 12.02 8.17
N LEU A 192 22.75 12.15 7.13
CA LEU A 192 23.16 13.46 6.63
C LEU A 192 22.22 13.89 5.49
N ILE A 193 21.53 15.01 5.68
CA ILE A 193 20.73 15.65 4.63
C ILE A 193 21.58 16.73 3.96
N THR A 194 21.75 16.62 2.64
CA THR A 194 22.48 17.59 1.81
C THR A 194 21.57 18.71 1.33
N ARG A 195 22.16 19.70 0.66
CA ARG A 195 21.41 20.83 0.10
C ARG A 195 20.53 20.34 -1.05
N GLY A 196 19.23 20.56 -0.92
CA GLY A 196 18.24 20.16 -1.90
C GLY A 196 16.85 20.59 -1.47
N ARG A 197 15.87 20.27 -2.31
CA ARG A 197 14.46 20.57 -2.07
C ARG A 197 13.58 19.47 -2.63
N ILE A 198 12.39 19.34 -2.05
CA ILE A 198 11.38 18.36 -2.44
C ILE A 198 10.10 19.07 -2.88
N ALA A 199 9.41 18.52 -3.87
CA ALA A 199 8.13 19.05 -4.32
C ALA A 199 7.10 19.04 -3.19
N ASP A 200 6.34 20.11 -3.06
CA ASP A 200 5.32 20.24 -2.02
C ASP A 200 4.12 19.30 -2.27
N ARG A 201 3.87 18.91 -3.52
CA ARG A 201 2.84 17.92 -3.89
C ARG A 201 3.37 16.81 -4.80
N PRO A 202 2.64 15.69 -4.93
CA PRO A 202 2.88 14.69 -5.96
C PRO A 202 2.75 15.23 -7.39
N VAL A 203 3.30 14.49 -8.34
CA VAL A 203 3.10 14.72 -9.78
C VAL A 203 1.63 14.47 -10.14
N SER A 204 1.05 15.36 -10.92
CA SER A 204 -0.34 15.28 -11.35
C SER A 204 -0.52 14.39 -12.59
N VAL A 205 -1.76 13.95 -12.82
CA VAL A 205 -2.17 13.29 -14.06
C VAL A 205 -1.89 14.17 -15.27
N GLY A 206 -2.17 15.48 -15.18
CA GLY A 206 -1.89 16.44 -16.26
C GLY A 206 -0.40 16.52 -16.61
N GLU A 207 0.46 16.61 -15.60
CA GLU A 207 1.91 16.63 -15.78
C GLU A 207 2.45 15.30 -16.32
N TYR A 208 1.83 14.18 -15.96
CA TYR A 208 2.20 12.86 -16.49
C TYR A 208 1.78 12.66 -17.95
N LEU A 209 0.65 13.26 -18.36
CA LEU A 209 0.23 13.29 -19.76
C LEU A 209 1.24 14.04 -20.64
N GLU A 210 1.89 15.10 -20.13
CA GLU A 210 2.96 15.80 -20.85
C GLU A 210 4.17 14.89 -21.07
N PHE A 211 4.61 14.16 -20.05
CA PHE A 211 5.66 13.13 -20.18
C PHE A 211 5.31 12.06 -21.22
N MET A 212 4.06 11.58 -21.21
CA MET A 212 3.60 10.61 -22.21
C MET A 212 3.56 11.19 -23.63
N ALA A 213 3.16 12.45 -23.78
CA ALA A 213 3.09 13.13 -25.07
C ALA A 213 4.48 13.44 -25.65
N ASP A 214 5.48 13.63 -24.79
CA ASP A 214 6.88 13.87 -25.15
C ASP A 214 7.70 12.56 -25.17
N ASP A 215 7.11 11.48 -25.71
CA ASP A 215 7.79 10.21 -25.96
C ASP A 215 8.41 9.54 -24.71
N GLY A 216 7.83 9.79 -23.53
CA GLY A 216 8.33 9.27 -22.25
C GLY A 216 8.46 7.74 -22.19
N TYR A 217 7.54 7.00 -22.83
CA TYR A 217 7.57 5.52 -22.89
C TYR A 217 8.39 4.95 -24.05
N THR A 218 8.87 5.80 -24.96
CA THR A 218 9.60 5.40 -26.18
C THR A 218 11.06 5.88 -26.16
N THR A 219 11.42 6.77 -25.23
CA THR A 219 12.79 7.31 -25.08
C THR A 219 13.61 6.52 -24.07
N ALA A 220 14.41 5.55 -24.54
CA ALA A 220 15.17 4.63 -23.68
C ALA A 220 16.13 5.31 -22.68
N SER A 221 16.71 6.46 -23.03
CA SER A 221 17.66 7.18 -22.16
C SER A 221 17.04 7.75 -20.89
N LEU A 222 15.71 7.79 -20.79
CA LEU A 222 15.01 8.20 -19.56
C LEU A 222 14.97 7.07 -18.53
N TRP A 223 15.07 5.82 -18.97
CA TRP A 223 14.76 4.65 -18.14
C TRP A 223 16.01 4.01 -17.55
N LEU A 224 15.88 3.48 -16.34
CA LEU A 224 16.79 2.47 -15.84
C LEU A 224 16.74 1.24 -16.76
N SER A 225 17.87 0.55 -16.96
CA SER A 225 17.97 -0.53 -17.94
C SER A 225 16.94 -1.66 -17.72
N GLU A 226 16.73 -2.09 -16.47
CA GLU A 226 15.70 -3.09 -16.13
C GLU A 226 14.29 -2.54 -16.36
N GLY A 227 14.06 -1.25 -16.06
CA GLY A 227 12.79 -0.57 -16.31
C GLY A 227 12.45 -0.52 -17.79
N TRP A 228 13.42 -0.18 -18.65
CA TRP A 228 13.26 -0.22 -20.10
C TRP A 228 12.91 -1.62 -20.59
N ALA A 229 13.68 -2.63 -20.18
CA ALA A 229 13.44 -4.02 -20.56
C ALA A 229 12.04 -4.50 -20.14
N THR A 230 11.62 -4.14 -18.92
CA THR A 230 10.30 -4.49 -18.38
C THR A 230 9.17 -3.79 -19.15
N ALA A 231 9.29 -2.48 -19.37
CA ALA A 231 8.30 -1.69 -20.10
C ALA A 231 8.12 -2.21 -21.54
N GLN A 232 9.22 -2.55 -22.22
CA GLN A 232 9.19 -3.12 -23.57
C GLN A 232 8.57 -4.53 -23.57
N ALA A 233 8.97 -5.41 -22.65
CA ALA A 233 8.47 -6.78 -22.58
C ALA A 233 6.96 -6.86 -22.28
N GLN A 234 6.44 -5.90 -21.51
CA GLN A 234 5.04 -5.83 -21.12
C GLN A 234 4.21 -4.81 -21.92
N GLY A 235 4.83 -4.10 -22.88
CA GLY A 235 4.16 -3.12 -23.73
C GLY A 235 3.56 -1.92 -22.99
N TRP A 236 4.22 -1.43 -21.94
CA TRP A 236 3.75 -0.28 -21.17
C TRP A 236 3.74 0.99 -22.01
N GLN A 237 2.62 1.72 -22.01
CA GLN A 237 2.44 2.98 -22.75
C GLN A 237 1.77 4.08 -21.93
N ALA A 238 1.28 3.72 -20.74
CA ALA A 238 0.56 4.57 -19.80
C ALA A 238 0.55 3.87 -18.43
N PRO A 239 0.24 4.59 -17.32
CA PRO A 239 0.00 3.99 -16.02
C PRO A 239 -1.02 2.86 -16.06
N THR A 240 -0.97 1.94 -15.09
CA THR A 240 -1.92 0.82 -15.06
C THR A 240 -3.36 1.34 -14.97
N TYR A 241 -4.28 0.65 -15.66
CA TYR A 241 -5.70 0.98 -15.80
C TYR A 241 -6.04 2.14 -16.75
N TRP A 242 -5.07 2.82 -17.33
CA TRP A 242 -5.33 3.82 -18.36
C TRP A 242 -5.60 3.15 -19.69
N GLU A 243 -6.69 3.51 -20.33
CA GLU A 243 -7.07 3.02 -21.66
C GLU A 243 -7.49 4.16 -22.57
N ARG A 244 -7.32 3.96 -23.89
CA ARG A 244 -7.60 5.00 -24.88
C ARG A 244 -8.84 4.63 -25.67
N HIS A 245 -9.91 5.41 -25.52
CA HIS A 245 -11.17 5.26 -26.24
C HIS A 245 -11.48 6.56 -27.01
N ASP A 246 -11.77 6.44 -28.31
CA ASP A 246 -12.09 7.58 -29.20
C ASP A 246 -11.09 8.74 -29.10
N GLY A 247 -9.79 8.41 -29.01
CA GLY A 247 -8.71 9.38 -28.91
C GLY A 247 -8.55 10.05 -27.54
N ARG A 248 -9.34 9.68 -26.54
CA ARG A 248 -9.27 10.20 -25.17
C ARG A 248 -8.75 9.13 -24.21
N TRP A 249 -7.98 9.56 -23.21
CA TRP A 249 -7.57 8.70 -22.12
C TRP A 249 -8.67 8.62 -21.06
N GLN A 250 -8.95 7.40 -20.63
CA GLN A 250 -9.85 7.06 -19.54
C GLN A 250 -9.12 6.15 -18.56
N VAL A 251 -9.62 6.03 -17.34
CA VAL A 251 -9.04 5.18 -16.29
C VAL A 251 -10.10 4.26 -15.70
N ARG A 252 -9.77 2.97 -15.58
CA ARG A 252 -10.58 2.03 -14.81
C ARG A 252 -10.39 2.27 -13.32
N THR A 253 -11.45 2.70 -12.65
CA THR A 253 -11.49 2.95 -11.21
C THR A 253 -12.43 1.97 -10.52
N LEU A 254 -12.45 1.96 -9.19
CA LEU A 254 -13.48 1.26 -8.42
C LEU A 254 -14.87 1.94 -8.51
N HIS A 255 -14.95 3.11 -9.16
CA HIS A 255 -16.18 3.76 -9.56
C HIS A 255 -16.61 3.47 -11.01
N GLY A 256 -15.91 2.56 -11.70
CA GLY A 256 -16.08 2.28 -13.12
C GLY A 256 -15.08 3.03 -14.00
N LEU A 257 -15.36 3.07 -15.30
CA LEU A 257 -14.54 3.77 -16.28
C LEU A 257 -14.83 5.27 -16.28
N LEU A 258 -13.81 6.09 -16.02
CA LEU A 258 -13.92 7.55 -15.93
C LEU A 258 -12.93 8.22 -16.87
N ASP A 259 -13.22 9.44 -17.30
CA ASP A 259 -12.21 10.30 -17.93
C ASP A 259 -11.10 10.62 -16.92
N LEU A 260 -9.87 10.82 -17.41
CA LEU A 260 -8.78 11.28 -16.56
C LEU A 260 -9.07 12.67 -15.98
N GLU A 261 -8.83 12.84 -14.69
CA GLU A 261 -8.88 14.13 -14.00
C GLU A 261 -7.46 14.70 -13.87
N PRO A 262 -7.08 15.73 -14.66
CA PRO A 262 -5.71 16.26 -14.67
C PRO A 262 -5.22 16.76 -13.30
N ALA A 263 -6.14 17.14 -12.41
CA ALA A 263 -5.81 17.61 -11.08
C ALA A 263 -5.52 16.49 -10.06
N GLU A 264 -5.80 15.22 -10.36
CA GLU A 264 -5.46 14.10 -9.47
C GLU A 264 -3.95 13.82 -9.47
N PRO A 265 -3.38 13.22 -8.40
CA PRO A 265 -2.05 12.66 -8.45
C PRO A 265 -2.02 11.52 -9.49
N VAL A 266 -0.93 11.42 -10.25
CA VAL A 266 -0.69 10.19 -11.02
C VAL A 266 -0.59 9.01 -10.06
N CYS A 267 -1.21 7.90 -10.44
CA CYS A 267 -1.39 6.73 -9.58
C CYS A 267 -1.26 5.45 -10.43
N HIS A 268 -0.92 4.33 -9.78
CA HIS A 268 -0.71 3.03 -10.41
C HIS A 268 0.50 3.01 -11.37
N VAL A 269 1.55 3.73 -10.98
CA VAL A 269 2.86 3.76 -11.67
C VAL A 269 3.91 2.98 -10.89
N SER A 270 4.80 2.30 -11.61
CA SER A 270 5.95 1.59 -11.06
C SER A 270 7.04 2.55 -10.58
N PHE A 271 7.99 2.03 -9.81
CA PHE A 271 9.21 2.77 -9.50
C PHE A 271 9.96 3.17 -10.79
N PHE A 272 9.96 2.29 -11.79
CA PHE A 272 10.62 2.57 -13.08
C PHE A 272 9.99 3.74 -13.83
N GLU A 273 8.65 3.80 -13.88
CA GLU A 273 7.90 4.93 -14.44
C GLU A 273 8.18 6.23 -13.69
N ALA A 274 8.16 6.17 -12.35
CA ALA A 274 8.47 7.32 -11.49
C ALA A 274 9.92 7.83 -11.71
N ALA A 275 10.88 6.93 -11.80
CA ALA A 275 12.28 7.28 -12.05
C ALA A 275 12.47 7.87 -13.46
N ALA A 276 11.85 7.28 -14.49
CA ALA A 276 11.95 7.77 -15.86
C ALA A 276 11.33 9.17 -16.01
N TYR A 277 10.17 9.40 -15.38
CA TYR A 277 9.58 10.72 -15.31
C TYR A 277 10.51 11.73 -14.62
N ALA A 278 11.11 11.35 -13.48
CA ALA A 278 11.99 12.27 -12.76
C ALA A 278 13.20 12.69 -13.61
N VAL A 279 13.79 11.76 -14.37
CA VAL A 279 14.86 12.06 -15.34
C VAL A 279 14.37 13.01 -16.44
N TRP A 280 13.20 12.75 -17.03
CA TRP A 280 12.58 13.62 -18.04
C TRP A 280 12.37 15.05 -17.53
N ALA A 281 11.90 15.19 -16.28
CA ALA A 281 11.70 16.48 -15.64
C ALA A 281 13.01 17.20 -15.26
N GLY A 282 14.18 16.58 -15.46
CA GLY A 282 15.48 17.10 -15.01
C GLY A 282 15.57 17.17 -13.48
N LYS A 283 15.04 16.14 -12.80
CA LYS A 283 14.94 15.99 -11.34
C LYS A 283 15.33 14.57 -10.94
N ARG A 284 15.04 14.21 -9.69
CA ARG A 284 15.18 12.85 -9.14
C ARG A 284 14.01 12.52 -8.21
N LEU A 285 13.95 11.27 -7.75
CA LEU A 285 13.11 10.90 -6.62
C LEU A 285 13.80 11.31 -5.30
N PRO A 286 13.03 11.70 -4.27
CA PRO A 286 13.58 11.92 -2.92
C PRO A 286 14.06 10.58 -2.33
N THR A 287 15.08 10.60 -1.50
CA THR A 287 15.34 9.46 -0.59
C THR A 287 14.21 9.36 0.44
N GLU A 288 14.01 8.20 1.05
CA GLU A 288 13.03 8.06 2.15
C GLU A 288 13.34 8.98 3.33
N PHE A 289 14.61 9.35 3.52
CA PHE A 289 15.07 10.23 4.57
C PHE A 289 14.71 11.70 4.29
N GLU A 290 14.95 12.16 3.06
CA GLU A 290 14.53 13.51 2.64
C GLU A 290 13.02 13.67 2.73
N TRP A 291 12.28 12.63 2.33
CA TRP A 291 10.83 12.59 2.45
C TRP A 291 10.38 12.71 3.90
N GLU A 292 10.93 11.88 4.80
CA GLU A 292 10.54 11.89 6.22
C GLU A 292 10.85 13.23 6.89
N ILE A 293 12.02 13.81 6.58
CA ILE A 293 12.41 15.12 7.11
C ILE A 293 11.49 16.22 6.57
N ALA A 294 11.22 16.25 5.27
CA ALA A 294 10.28 17.23 4.71
C ALA A 294 8.89 17.10 5.35
N ALA A 295 8.40 15.88 5.52
CA ALA A 295 7.12 15.60 6.15
C ALA A 295 7.10 16.11 7.61
N ARG A 296 8.14 15.84 8.40
CA ARG A 296 8.25 16.32 9.80
C ARG A 296 8.26 17.86 9.90
N TYR A 297 8.93 18.55 8.98
CA TYR A 297 9.13 20.00 9.07
C TYR A 297 8.02 20.84 8.41
N HIS A 298 7.35 20.30 7.38
CA HIS A 298 6.51 21.11 6.48
C HIS A 298 5.10 20.56 6.21
N GLY A 299 4.71 19.45 6.85
CA GLY A 299 3.36 18.91 6.73
C GLY A 299 2.81 18.26 8.01
N GLY A 300 3.69 17.69 8.83
CA GLY A 300 3.28 16.77 9.88
C GLY A 300 2.32 15.69 9.33
N ALA A 301 1.41 15.23 10.17
CA ALA A 301 0.24 14.45 9.78
C ALA A 301 -0.96 15.32 9.36
N ALA A 302 -0.78 16.64 9.25
CA ALA A 302 -1.89 17.57 9.08
C ALA A 302 -2.47 17.50 7.67
N GLY A 303 -3.79 17.36 7.56
CA GLY A 303 -4.48 17.24 6.28
C GLY A 303 -4.42 15.85 5.64
N TRP A 304 -4.08 14.83 6.44
CA TRP A 304 -4.31 13.44 6.09
C TRP A 304 -5.80 13.13 5.97
N ILE A 305 -6.07 12.11 5.19
CA ILE A 305 -7.41 11.71 4.80
C ILE A 305 -8.13 11.10 5.99
N ASP A 306 -9.27 11.67 6.34
CA ASP A 306 -10.09 11.21 7.46
C ASP A 306 -10.83 9.88 7.19
N GLN A 307 -10.93 9.46 5.93
CA GLN A 307 -11.68 8.26 5.52
C GLN A 307 -11.07 7.55 4.30
N VAL A 308 -11.03 6.22 4.34
CA VAL A 308 -10.66 5.39 3.19
C VAL A 308 -11.54 5.72 1.98
N ARG A 309 -10.91 5.88 0.81
CA ARG A 309 -11.56 6.10 -0.48
C ARG A 309 -11.00 5.15 -1.54
N PRO A 310 -11.84 4.67 -2.46
CA PRO A 310 -11.45 3.68 -3.47
C PRO A 310 -10.80 4.31 -4.72
N HIS A 311 -10.52 5.62 -4.71
CA HIS A 311 -9.80 6.35 -5.77
C HIS A 311 -9.23 7.67 -5.20
N PRO A 312 -8.05 8.14 -5.68
CA PRO A 312 -7.50 9.43 -5.29
C PRO A 312 -8.44 10.62 -5.55
N ARG A 313 -8.17 11.73 -4.89
CA ARG A 313 -8.82 13.02 -5.07
C ARG A 313 -7.87 14.01 -5.74
N PRO A 314 -8.40 15.12 -6.30
CA PRO A 314 -7.57 16.20 -6.79
C PRO A 314 -6.55 16.72 -5.77
N LEU A 315 -5.38 17.08 -6.26
CA LEU A 315 -4.27 17.62 -5.50
C LEU A 315 -4.68 18.92 -4.78
N VAL A 316 -4.17 19.08 -3.57
CA VAL A 316 -4.30 20.31 -2.76
C VAL A 316 -2.90 20.85 -2.51
N ALA A 317 -2.77 22.17 -2.45
CA ALA A 317 -1.47 22.81 -2.20
C ALA A 317 -0.92 22.42 -0.82
N GLY A 318 0.39 22.21 -0.75
CA GLY A 318 1.07 21.74 0.47
C GLY A 318 1.30 20.22 0.50
N PHE A 319 1.96 19.77 1.57
CA PHE A 319 2.50 18.40 1.71
C PHE A 319 1.43 17.35 2.05
N HIS A 320 0.44 17.19 1.17
CA HIS A 320 -0.64 16.21 1.27
C HIS A 320 -0.32 14.92 0.48
N GLN A 321 -0.90 13.81 0.93
CA GLN A 321 -0.75 12.49 0.31
C GLN A 321 -2.13 11.86 0.04
N ASP A 322 -2.28 11.29 -1.15
CA ASP A 322 -3.42 10.44 -1.52
C ASP A 322 -2.97 9.21 -2.33
N VAL A 323 -1.65 9.04 -2.43
CA VAL A 323 -0.94 7.93 -3.06
C VAL A 323 0.31 7.64 -2.23
N TRP A 324 0.71 6.38 -2.15
CA TRP A 324 2.07 6.05 -1.72
C TRP A 324 3.07 6.66 -2.69
N GLU A 325 4.15 7.21 -2.18
CA GLU A 325 5.12 7.92 -3.01
C GLU A 325 6.43 7.17 -3.08
N TRP A 326 6.80 6.74 -4.28
CA TRP A 326 8.08 6.10 -4.53
C TRP A 326 9.24 6.99 -4.11
N THR A 327 10.21 6.38 -3.43
CA THR A 327 11.47 7.03 -3.04
C THR A 327 12.65 6.39 -3.78
N GLY A 328 13.77 7.12 -3.85
CA GLY A 328 15.06 6.60 -4.33
C GLY A 328 15.77 5.67 -3.35
N SER A 329 15.10 5.20 -2.29
CA SER A 329 15.69 4.32 -1.27
C SER A 329 15.27 2.87 -1.47
N ALA A 330 16.24 1.96 -1.48
CA ALA A 330 15.99 0.52 -1.39
C ALA A 330 15.46 0.16 0.01
N TYR A 331 14.58 -0.82 0.08
CA TYR A 331 14.06 -1.33 1.36
C TYR A 331 15.12 -2.19 2.05
N LEU A 332 15.99 -1.52 2.82
CA LEU A 332 17.08 -2.10 3.59
C LEU A 332 16.84 -1.93 5.09
N PRO A 333 17.46 -2.79 5.94
CA PRO A 333 17.41 -2.60 7.38
C PRO A 333 18.05 -1.28 7.77
N TYR A 334 17.43 -0.56 8.69
CA TYR A 334 18.09 0.56 9.35
C TYR A 334 19.31 0.08 10.16
N PRO A 335 20.35 0.92 10.35
CA PRO A 335 21.49 0.56 11.17
C PRO A 335 21.06 0.11 12.58
N GLY A 336 21.44 -1.11 12.96
CA GLY A 336 21.07 -1.70 14.25
C GLY A 336 19.73 -2.44 14.27
N PHE A 337 18.98 -2.48 13.17
CA PHE A 337 17.77 -3.30 13.05
C PHE A 337 18.07 -4.77 13.38
N ARG A 338 17.20 -5.37 14.19
CA ARG A 338 17.20 -6.80 14.49
C ARG A 338 15.74 -7.27 14.50
N PRO A 339 15.38 -8.30 13.70
CA PRO A 339 14.02 -8.81 13.73
C PRO A 339 13.69 -9.39 15.12
N PRO A 340 12.43 -9.29 15.58
CA PRO A 340 11.97 -9.99 16.77
C PRO A 340 12.26 -11.50 16.71
N ALA A 341 12.39 -12.14 17.87
CA ALA A 341 12.51 -13.60 17.93
C ALA A 341 11.18 -14.30 17.62
N GLY A 342 11.25 -15.54 17.13
CA GLY A 342 10.07 -16.36 16.81
C GLY A 342 9.42 -15.99 15.48
N ALA A 343 8.26 -16.59 15.20
CA ALA A 343 7.58 -16.47 13.91
C ALA A 343 7.23 -15.02 13.53
N ILE A 344 6.92 -14.16 14.50
CA ILE A 344 6.63 -12.74 14.26
C ILE A 344 7.84 -12.00 13.66
N GLY A 345 9.07 -12.48 13.90
CA GLY A 345 10.28 -11.94 13.27
C GLY A 345 10.32 -12.07 11.74
N GLU A 346 9.48 -12.94 11.16
CA GLU A 346 9.36 -13.08 9.72
C GLU A 346 8.55 -11.98 9.04
N TYR A 347 7.92 -11.08 9.81
CA TYR A 347 6.96 -10.09 9.28
C TYR A 347 7.58 -9.16 8.24
N ASN A 348 8.76 -8.58 8.56
CA ASN A 348 9.38 -7.56 7.71
C ASN A 348 10.81 -7.89 7.26
N GLY A 349 11.66 -8.36 8.18
CA GLY A 349 13.12 -8.43 7.95
C GLY A 349 13.53 -9.29 6.75
N LYS A 350 12.84 -10.40 6.48
CA LYS A 350 13.16 -11.30 5.36
C LYS A 350 12.85 -10.71 3.98
N PHE A 351 12.11 -9.61 3.92
CA PHE A 351 11.73 -8.93 2.69
C PHE A 351 12.64 -7.75 2.33
N MET A 352 13.68 -7.47 3.14
CA MET A 352 14.61 -6.35 2.95
C MET A 352 15.65 -6.60 1.83
N ILE A 353 15.16 -6.92 0.63
CA ILE A 353 15.95 -7.14 -0.58
C ILE A 353 15.05 -6.97 -1.82
N ASN A 354 15.60 -6.44 -2.92
CA ASN A 354 14.91 -6.30 -4.22
C ASN A 354 13.58 -5.54 -4.19
N GLN A 355 13.43 -4.59 -3.27
CA GLN A 355 12.24 -3.76 -3.13
C GLN A 355 12.65 -2.31 -2.88
N MET A 356 11.78 -1.38 -3.28
CA MET A 356 11.97 0.05 -3.04
C MET A 356 10.95 0.55 -2.02
N VAL A 357 11.34 1.56 -1.25
CA VAL A 357 10.50 2.15 -0.21
C VAL A 357 9.52 3.15 -0.82
N LEU A 358 8.27 3.11 -0.37
CA LEU A 358 7.28 4.16 -0.56
C LEU A 358 6.89 4.77 0.79
N ARG A 359 6.60 6.08 0.78
CA ARG A 359 6.25 6.85 1.99
C ARG A 359 4.91 7.55 1.82
N GLY A 360 4.41 8.09 2.94
CA GLY A 360 3.11 8.75 2.99
C GLY A 360 1.99 7.79 3.32
N ARG A 361 0.91 7.89 2.54
CA ARG A 361 -0.28 7.04 2.59
C ARG A 361 -1.04 7.16 1.28
N SER A 362 -1.87 6.18 0.95
CA SER A 362 -2.78 6.28 -0.17
C SER A 362 -4.20 6.65 0.25
N CYS A 363 -5.06 6.86 -0.75
CA CYS A 363 -6.52 6.95 -0.59
C CYS A 363 -7.11 5.73 0.12
N ALA A 364 -6.47 4.56 -0.01
CA ALA A 364 -6.92 3.28 0.51
C ALA A 364 -6.38 2.96 1.91
N THR A 365 -5.37 3.68 2.40
CA THR A 365 -4.78 3.48 3.72
C THR A 365 -5.78 3.86 4.83
N PRO A 366 -6.07 2.99 5.82
CA PRO A 366 -6.98 3.31 6.92
C PRO A 366 -6.50 4.49 7.78
N PRO A 367 -7.37 5.43 8.20
CA PRO A 367 -6.99 6.52 9.10
C PRO A 367 -6.38 6.01 10.41
N GLY A 368 -5.25 6.60 10.80
CA GLY A 368 -4.48 6.21 11.99
C GLY A 368 -3.54 5.03 11.74
N HIS A 369 -3.55 4.44 10.54
CA HIS A 369 -2.55 3.43 10.16
C HIS A 369 -1.23 4.07 9.71
N GLU A 370 -1.29 5.27 9.16
CA GLU A 370 -0.15 5.98 8.63
C GLU A 370 0.74 6.55 9.75
N ARG A 371 2.04 6.63 9.49
CA ARG A 371 3.04 7.24 10.36
C ARG A 371 4.02 8.00 9.50
N LEU A 372 4.58 9.09 10.05
CA LEU A 372 5.68 9.78 9.38
C LEU A 372 6.85 8.83 9.13
N THR A 373 7.05 7.82 9.97
CA THR A 373 8.11 6.80 9.90
C THR A 373 7.73 5.56 9.09
N TYR A 374 6.47 5.45 8.61
CA TYR A 374 5.95 4.24 7.97
C TYR A 374 6.69 3.89 6.68
N ARG A 375 7.25 2.69 6.59
CA ARG A 375 7.97 2.23 5.39
C ARG A 375 7.13 1.19 4.66
N ASN A 376 6.40 1.62 3.64
CA ASN A 376 5.80 0.69 2.69
C ASN A 376 6.89 0.23 1.71
N PHE A 377 6.75 -0.97 1.15
CA PHE A 377 7.77 -1.52 0.25
C PHE A 377 7.15 -2.46 -0.77
N PHE A 378 7.59 -2.31 -2.02
CA PHE A 378 7.17 -3.18 -3.13
C PHE A 378 8.31 -3.38 -4.13
N PRO A 379 8.26 -4.45 -4.94
CA PRO A 379 9.15 -4.60 -6.09
C PRO A 379 9.06 -3.42 -7.05
N THR A 380 10.15 -3.11 -7.73
CA THR A 380 10.26 -1.95 -8.64
C THR A 380 9.22 -1.93 -9.76
N SER A 381 8.74 -3.09 -10.20
CA SER A 381 7.74 -3.26 -11.25
C SER A 381 6.28 -3.25 -10.74
N ALA A 382 6.04 -3.09 -9.44
CA ALA A 382 4.69 -3.11 -8.89
C ALA A 382 3.87 -1.89 -9.34
N ARG A 383 2.67 -2.13 -9.89
CA ARG A 383 1.81 -1.07 -10.45
C ARG A 383 0.35 -1.12 -10.00
N TRP A 384 -0.06 -2.12 -9.23
CA TRP A 384 -1.47 -2.27 -8.79
C TRP A 384 -1.78 -1.54 -7.48
N GLN A 385 -0.73 -1.20 -6.72
CA GLN A 385 -0.82 -0.37 -5.53
C GLN A 385 -1.18 1.06 -5.92
N PHE A 386 -1.87 1.78 -5.02
CA PHE A 386 -2.14 3.21 -5.17
C PHE A 386 -0.85 4.03 -4.99
N SER A 387 0.03 3.94 -5.98
CA SER A 387 1.40 4.42 -5.97
C SER A 387 1.59 5.52 -7.02
N GLY A 388 2.10 6.64 -6.57
CA GLY A 388 2.55 7.78 -7.35
C GLY A 388 3.94 8.18 -6.87
N PHE A 389 4.31 9.45 -7.04
CA PHE A 389 5.61 9.95 -6.60
C PHE A 389 5.61 11.48 -6.55
N ARG A 390 6.64 12.02 -5.88
CA ARG A 390 6.97 13.44 -5.89
C ARG A 390 8.43 13.63 -6.30
N LEU A 391 8.75 14.82 -6.80
CA LEU A 391 10.08 15.15 -7.27
C LEU A 391 10.97 15.69 -6.15
N ALA A 392 12.27 15.55 -6.30
CA ALA A 392 13.30 16.21 -5.52
C ALA A 392 14.41 16.73 -6.45
N GLU A 393 15.16 17.72 -5.99
CA GLU A 393 16.37 18.20 -6.67
C GLU A 393 17.43 18.72 -5.71
N ASP A 394 18.68 18.66 -6.15
CA ASP A 394 19.84 19.20 -5.45
C ASP A 394 20.00 20.70 -5.77
N LEU A 395 20.62 21.46 -4.85
CA LEU A 395 20.78 22.94 -4.96
C LEU A 395 22.22 23.42 -4.80
#